data_AF-A0A0Q4I498-F1
#
_entry.id   AF-A0A0Q4I498-F1
#
_cell.length_a   1.000
_cell.length_b   1.000
_cell.length_c   1.000
_cell.angle_alpha   90.00
_cell.angle_beta   90.00
_cell.angle_gamma   90.00
#
_symmetry.space_group_name_H-M   'P 1'
#
loop_
_entity.id
_entity.type
_entity.pdbx_description
1 polymer ?
#
loop_
_entity_poly.entity_id
_entity_poly.type
_entity_poly.pdbx_seq_one_letter_code
_entity_poly.pdbx_strand_id
1 'polypeptide(L)'
;MNRIGWTFLGLFVAFGALVALLVDFGGAAAPRRAAIAPVPVEKTSAGTLVLPVRGARWTDIRDSWGDSRGGGSRGHTGTDIMAAGGTPVVAAADGVVEKLFYSDGGGGITAYVRAPNRRLSYYYAHLANYAPGLREGMQVRAGQLIGTVGDTGNAGAGNTHLHFGIERLLPDEAWHQGRAMDPYPLLARGRPER
;
A
#
# COMPACT_ATOMS: atom_id res chain seq x y z
N MET A 1 47.30 -55.05 -41.65
CA MET A 1 46.66 -55.73 -42.79
C MET A 1 45.30 -56.23 -42.28
N ASN A 2 44.13 -55.65 -42.59
CA ASN A 2 43.46 -55.49 -43.89
C ASN A 2 42.42 -54.33 -43.88
N ARG A 3 42.20 -53.69 -45.05
CA ARG A 3 41.53 -52.39 -45.27
C ARG A 3 40.01 -52.49 -45.53
N ILE A 4 39.18 -52.90 -44.55
CA ILE A 4 37.70 -53.00 -44.74
C ILE A 4 36.95 -52.52 -43.48
N GLY A 5 37.23 -51.31 -42.99
CA GLY A 5 36.63 -50.83 -41.73
C GLY A 5 36.46 -49.32 -41.59
N TRP A 6 36.47 -48.56 -42.70
CA TRP A 6 36.36 -47.09 -42.64
C TRP A 6 35.23 -46.50 -43.49
N THR A 7 34.38 -47.32 -44.10
CA THR A 7 33.22 -46.85 -44.90
C THR A 7 31.88 -46.86 -44.15
N PHE A 8 31.90 -46.84 -42.81
CA PHE A 8 30.67 -46.69 -42.00
C PHE A 8 30.63 -45.44 -41.10
N LEU A 9 31.57 -44.49 -41.27
CA LEU A 9 31.54 -43.20 -40.56
C LEU A 9 30.97 -42.04 -41.40
N GLY A 10 30.42 -42.31 -42.59
CA GLY A 10 29.99 -41.28 -43.54
C GLY A 10 28.48 -40.99 -43.61
N LEU A 11 27.62 -41.71 -42.87
CA LEU A 11 26.17 -41.68 -43.16
C LEU A 11 25.23 -41.56 -41.96
N PHE A 12 25.73 -41.24 -40.76
CA PHE A 12 24.88 -40.91 -39.60
C PHE A 12 24.96 -39.45 -39.12
N VAL A 13 25.89 -38.66 -39.65
CA VAL A 13 26.00 -37.22 -39.34
C VAL A 13 25.05 -36.38 -40.22
N ALA A 14 24.55 -36.91 -41.34
CA ALA A 14 23.71 -36.17 -42.28
C ALA A 14 22.21 -36.16 -41.94
N PHE A 15 21.72 -37.04 -41.03
CA PHE A 15 20.28 -37.07 -40.67
C PHE A 15 19.95 -36.33 -39.37
N GLY A 16 20.95 -36.10 -38.50
CA GLY A 16 20.77 -35.27 -37.29
C GLY A 16 20.76 -33.76 -37.57
N ALA A 17 21.27 -33.32 -38.72
CA ALA A 17 21.38 -31.90 -39.08
C ALA A 17 20.15 -31.34 -39.82
N LEU A 18 19.18 -32.17 -40.22
CA LEU A 18 18.00 -31.71 -40.97
C LEU A 18 16.74 -31.54 -40.11
N VAL A 19 16.68 -32.11 -38.90
CA VAL A 19 15.55 -31.93 -37.97
C VAL A 19 15.72 -30.73 -37.03
N ALA A 20 16.93 -30.16 -36.97
CA ALA A 20 17.23 -28.97 -36.15
C ALA A 20 16.96 -27.63 -36.88
N LEU A 21 16.27 -27.64 -38.04
CA LEU A 21 16.02 -26.44 -38.85
C LEU A 21 14.56 -25.97 -38.88
N LEU A 22 13.67 -26.52 -38.05
CA LEU A 22 12.23 -26.19 -38.04
C LEU A 22 11.61 -26.06 -36.66
N VAL A 23 12.37 -25.59 -35.67
CA VAL A 23 11.78 -25.13 -34.40
C VAL A 23 12.34 -23.76 -34.07
N ASP A 24 11.83 -22.76 -34.79
CA ASP A 24 12.00 -21.36 -34.43
C ASP A 24 11.08 -21.09 -33.24
N PHE A 25 11.59 -21.28 -32.02
CA PHE A 25 10.96 -20.72 -30.83
C PHE A 25 11.14 -19.21 -30.91
N GLY A 26 10.20 -18.56 -31.61
CA GLY A 26 10.07 -17.11 -31.63
C GLY A 26 10.17 -16.59 -30.21
N GLY A 27 11.29 -15.93 -29.92
CA GLY A 27 11.52 -15.24 -28.67
C GLY A 27 10.51 -14.12 -28.56
N ALA A 28 9.37 -14.41 -27.94
CA ALA A 28 8.43 -13.39 -27.52
C ALA A 28 9.16 -12.52 -26.49
N ALA A 29 9.63 -11.35 -26.92
CA ALA A 29 10.15 -10.34 -26.03
C ALA A 29 9.08 -10.06 -24.96
N ALA A 30 9.38 -10.39 -23.71
CA ALA A 30 8.52 -10.08 -22.58
C ALA A 30 8.20 -8.57 -22.62
N PRO A 31 6.94 -8.15 -22.42
CA PRO A 31 6.58 -6.75 -22.48
C PRO A 31 7.43 -6.00 -21.44
N ARG A 32 8.27 -5.07 -21.92
CA ARG A 32 9.04 -4.16 -21.08
C ARG A 32 8.01 -3.37 -20.26
N ARG A 33 7.88 -3.70 -18.98
CA ARG A 33 7.06 -2.95 -18.03
C ARG A 33 7.54 -1.51 -18.10
N ALA A 34 6.72 -0.62 -18.65
CA ALA A 34 7.05 0.80 -18.71
C ALA A 34 7.36 1.25 -17.28
N ALA A 35 8.62 1.67 -17.06
CA ALA A 35 8.98 2.31 -15.80
C ALA A 35 8.09 3.55 -15.70
N ILE A 36 7.22 3.57 -14.69
CA ILE A 36 6.43 4.75 -14.37
C ILE A 36 7.44 5.86 -14.10
N ALA A 37 7.50 6.85 -14.99
CA ALA A 37 8.37 8.00 -14.81
C ALA A 37 8.03 8.65 -13.47
N PRO A 38 9.04 9.04 -12.66
CA PRO A 38 8.77 9.73 -11.40
C PRO A 38 8.07 11.04 -11.73
N VAL A 39 6.78 11.13 -11.35
CA VAL A 39 6.01 12.37 -11.42
C VAL A 39 6.78 13.43 -10.61
N PRO A 40 6.95 14.67 -11.11
CA PRO A 40 7.62 15.73 -10.38
C PRO A 40 7.02 15.88 -8.97
N VAL A 41 7.89 15.85 -7.96
CA VAL A 41 7.51 15.86 -6.54
C VAL A 41 7.23 17.31 -6.16
N GLU A 42 5.95 17.67 -6.00
CA GLU A 42 5.63 18.88 -5.26
C GLU A 42 5.90 18.59 -3.78
N LYS A 43 6.85 19.31 -3.19
CA LYS A 43 7.20 19.17 -1.78
C LYS A 43 6.00 19.62 -0.95
N THR A 44 5.21 18.68 -0.43
CA THR A 44 4.17 19.01 0.55
C THR A 44 4.87 19.65 1.75
N SER A 45 4.58 20.92 2.00
CA SER A 45 5.10 21.68 3.15
C SER A 45 4.81 20.91 4.43
N ALA A 46 5.86 20.70 5.24
CA ALA A 46 5.76 20.02 6.52
C ALA A 46 4.67 20.67 7.38
N GLY A 47 3.51 20.02 7.52
CA GLY A 47 2.41 20.49 8.36
C GLY A 47 1.00 20.18 7.84
N THR A 48 0.83 19.97 6.53
CA THR A 48 -0.51 19.75 5.94
C THR A 48 -0.67 18.32 5.46
N LEU A 49 -1.63 17.60 6.04
CA LEU A 49 -2.01 16.26 5.57
C LEU A 49 -2.96 16.36 4.36
N VAL A 50 -2.85 15.39 3.46
CA VAL A 50 -3.88 15.07 2.46
C VAL A 50 -5.01 14.32 3.16
N LEU A 51 -6.27 14.63 2.83
CA LEU A 51 -7.40 13.82 3.28
C LEU A 51 -7.27 12.38 2.76
N PRO A 52 -7.20 11.38 3.64
CA PRO A 52 -6.86 10.02 3.22
C PRO A 52 -8.01 9.27 2.55
N VAL A 53 -9.19 9.90 2.35
CA VAL A 53 -10.31 9.35 1.59
C VAL A 53 -10.59 10.26 0.40
N ARG A 54 -10.52 9.72 -0.81
CA ARG A 54 -10.75 10.51 -2.04
C ARG A 54 -12.19 11.00 -2.10
N GLY A 55 -12.36 12.31 -2.30
CA GLY A 55 -13.68 12.95 -2.39
C GLY A 55 -14.27 13.37 -1.04
N ALA A 56 -13.66 12.97 0.09
CA ALA A 56 -14.02 13.52 1.39
C ALA A 56 -13.66 15.00 1.46
N ARG A 57 -14.44 15.79 2.20
CA ARG A 57 -14.17 17.21 2.44
C ARG A 57 -13.81 17.42 3.90
N TRP A 58 -13.01 18.44 4.18
CA TRP A 58 -12.62 18.81 5.54
C TRP A 58 -13.82 19.14 6.42
N THR A 59 -14.92 19.64 5.83
CA THR A 59 -16.18 19.92 6.53
C THR A 59 -16.94 18.67 6.96
N ASP A 60 -16.62 17.52 6.37
CA ASP A 60 -17.26 16.24 6.69
C ASP A 60 -16.53 15.51 7.82
N ILE A 61 -15.32 15.96 8.18
CA ILE A 61 -14.51 15.39 9.25
C ILE A 61 -15.01 15.92 10.58
N ARG A 62 -15.28 15.00 11.51
CA ARG A 62 -15.68 15.32 12.88
C ARG A 62 -14.52 15.05 13.82
N ASP A 63 -14.45 15.84 14.88
CA ASP A 63 -13.66 15.46 16.04
C ASP A 63 -14.38 14.30 16.73
N SER A 64 -13.76 13.13 16.67
CA SER A 64 -14.25 11.91 17.30
C SER A 64 -13.23 11.35 18.30
N TRP A 65 -12.23 12.15 18.68
CA TRP A 65 -11.19 11.69 19.58
C TRP A 65 -11.75 11.48 20.99
N GLY A 66 -11.45 10.35 21.60
CA GLY A 66 -11.94 10.00 22.93
C GLY A 66 -13.40 9.55 22.99
N ASP A 67 -14.13 9.55 21.85
CA ASP A 67 -15.49 9.02 21.79
C ASP A 67 -15.57 7.60 22.36
N SER A 68 -16.67 7.31 23.06
CA SER A 68 -16.87 6.01 23.70
C SER A 68 -16.96 4.89 22.67
N ARG A 69 -16.18 3.83 22.87
CA ARG A 69 -16.17 2.62 22.03
C ARG A 69 -16.24 1.36 22.90
N GLY A 70 -16.71 0.26 22.31
CA GLY A 70 -16.82 -1.03 23.01
C GLY A 70 -17.67 -0.95 24.29
N GLY A 71 -18.77 -0.18 24.25
CA GLY A 71 -19.65 0.01 25.41
C GLY A 71 -19.05 0.84 26.55
N GLY A 72 -18.04 1.70 26.28
CA GLY A 72 -17.40 2.55 27.30
C GLY A 72 -16.08 2.00 27.84
N SER A 73 -15.65 0.82 27.40
CA SER A 73 -14.39 0.21 27.83
C SER A 73 -13.14 0.86 27.21
N ARG A 74 -13.30 1.63 26.13
CA ARG A 74 -12.20 2.25 25.38
C ARG A 74 -12.62 3.57 24.77
N GLY A 75 -11.69 4.53 24.73
CA GLY A 75 -11.82 5.76 23.97
C GLY A 75 -11.39 5.56 22.52
N HIS A 76 -11.98 6.30 21.60
CA HIS A 76 -11.61 6.29 20.19
C HIS A 76 -10.27 7.01 19.96
N THR A 77 -9.28 6.31 19.38
CA THR A 77 -7.91 6.82 19.19
C THR A 77 -7.61 7.17 17.74
N GLY A 78 -8.54 7.87 17.10
CA GLY A 78 -8.41 8.29 15.71
C GLY A 78 -9.57 9.15 15.24
N THR A 79 -9.71 9.25 13.93
CA THR A 79 -10.80 9.95 13.25
C THR A 79 -11.44 9.00 12.24
N ASP A 80 -12.75 8.83 12.34
CA ASP A 80 -13.51 8.02 11.39
C ASP A 80 -14.00 8.90 10.23
N ILE A 81 -13.64 8.51 9.01
CA ILE A 81 -14.00 9.21 7.78
C ILE A 81 -14.99 8.34 7.01
N MET A 82 -16.27 8.73 7.09
CA MET A 82 -17.36 7.99 6.46
C MET A 82 -17.29 8.07 4.93
N ALA A 83 -17.38 6.93 4.27
CA ALA A 83 -17.43 6.84 2.81
C ALA A 83 -17.98 5.47 2.37
N ALA A 84 -18.45 5.38 1.13
CA ALA A 84 -18.91 4.10 0.58
C ALA A 84 -17.77 3.08 0.52
N GLY A 85 -18.09 1.80 0.74
CA GLY A 85 -17.15 0.69 0.50
C GLY A 85 -16.55 0.75 -0.91
N GLY A 86 -15.25 0.49 -1.03
CA GLY A 86 -14.52 0.60 -2.29
C GLY A 86 -13.99 2.01 -2.60
N THR A 87 -14.36 3.04 -1.83
CA THR A 87 -13.82 4.40 -2.03
C THR A 87 -12.29 4.41 -1.89
N PRO A 88 -11.52 5.05 -2.79
CA PRO A 88 -10.07 5.08 -2.71
C PRO A 88 -9.54 5.71 -1.41
N VAL A 89 -8.65 4.98 -0.73
CA VAL A 89 -7.88 5.45 0.43
C VAL A 89 -6.47 5.80 -0.04
N VAL A 90 -6.00 7.00 0.29
CA VAL A 90 -4.70 7.53 -0.14
C VAL A 90 -3.81 7.88 1.04
N ALA A 91 -2.50 7.91 0.82
CA ALA A 91 -1.53 8.28 1.84
C ALA A 91 -1.76 9.74 2.26
N ALA A 92 -1.93 9.98 3.57
CA ALA A 92 -2.12 11.31 4.11
C ALA A 92 -0.85 12.18 4.01
N ALA A 93 0.32 11.56 3.96
CA ALA A 93 1.60 12.22 3.78
C ALA A 93 2.62 11.27 3.14
N ASP A 94 3.76 11.84 2.75
CA ASP A 94 4.92 11.05 2.31
C ASP A 94 5.40 10.10 3.41
N GLY A 95 5.93 8.95 3.03
CA GLY A 95 6.48 8.00 3.98
C GLY A 95 6.88 6.66 3.37
N VAL A 96 7.08 5.68 4.25
CA VAL A 96 7.38 4.29 3.91
C VAL A 96 6.28 3.41 4.48
N VAL A 97 5.73 2.50 3.68
CA VAL A 97 4.84 1.45 4.16
C VAL A 97 5.63 0.57 5.11
N GLU A 98 5.41 0.74 6.40
CA GLU A 98 6.18 0.05 7.43
C GLU A 98 5.57 -1.32 7.73
N LYS A 99 4.24 -1.41 7.74
CA LYS A 99 3.53 -2.64 8.01
C LYS A 99 2.22 -2.73 7.24
N LEU A 100 1.96 -3.89 6.65
CA LEU A 100 0.64 -4.32 6.20
C LEU A 100 0.21 -5.47 7.11
N PHE A 101 -0.95 -5.36 7.74
CA PHE A 101 -1.33 -6.26 8.82
C PHE A 101 -2.82 -6.54 8.85
N TYR A 102 -3.20 -7.74 9.29
CA TYR A 102 -4.57 -8.02 9.67
C TYR A 102 -4.66 -8.01 11.20
N SER A 103 -5.38 -7.04 11.76
CA SER A 103 -5.50 -6.81 13.19
C SER A 103 -6.76 -7.46 13.76
N ASP A 104 -6.55 -8.54 14.53
CA ASP A 104 -7.60 -9.20 15.31
C ASP A 104 -8.07 -8.35 16.51
N GLY A 105 -7.34 -7.29 16.86
CA GLY A 105 -7.73 -6.28 17.86
C GLY A 105 -8.84 -5.33 17.41
N GLY A 106 -9.46 -5.63 16.26
CA GLY A 106 -10.57 -4.86 15.69
C GLY A 106 -10.18 -3.96 14.53
N GLY A 107 -8.90 -3.82 14.18
CA GLY A 107 -8.48 -2.99 13.05
C GLY A 107 -8.82 -3.60 11.68
N GLY A 108 -9.00 -4.92 11.60
CA GLY A 108 -9.24 -5.60 10.33
C GLY A 108 -8.02 -5.51 9.42
N ILE A 109 -8.21 -5.23 8.14
CA ILE A 109 -7.10 -4.96 7.22
C ILE A 109 -6.54 -3.57 7.51
N THR A 110 -5.26 -3.49 7.86
CA THR A 110 -4.60 -2.26 8.26
C THR A 110 -3.29 -1.99 7.53
N ALA A 111 -2.99 -0.71 7.33
CA ALA A 111 -1.70 -0.24 6.83
C ALA A 111 -1.10 0.78 7.79
N TYR A 112 0.23 0.74 7.92
CA TYR A 112 1.02 1.70 8.68
C TYR A 112 2.03 2.35 7.74
N VAL A 113 1.99 3.68 7.63
CA VAL A 113 2.94 4.47 6.85
C VAL A 113 3.79 5.30 7.81
N ARG A 114 5.08 4.96 7.90
CA ARG A 114 6.08 5.65 8.71
C ARG A 114 6.53 6.92 7.99
N ALA A 115 6.42 8.07 8.65
CA ALA A 115 6.91 9.34 8.12
C ALA A 115 8.44 9.30 7.91
N PRO A 116 9.02 10.12 6.99
CA PRO A 116 10.45 10.08 6.68
C PRO A 116 11.38 10.30 7.87
N ASN A 117 10.99 11.16 8.82
CA ASN A 117 11.74 11.41 10.05
C ASN A 117 11.55 10.32 11.13
N ARG A 118 10.76 9.29 10.82
CA ARG A 118 10.36 8.16 11.65
C ARG A 118 9.61 8.48 12.94
N ARG A 119 9.25 9.75 13.18
CA ARG A 119 8.61 10.20 14.43
C ARG A 119 7.08 10.07 14.44
N LEU A 120 6.49 9.86 13.27
CA LEU A 120 5.05 9.65 13.10
C LEU A 120 4.79 8.38 12.30
N SER A 121 3.69 7.70 12.65
CA SER A 121 3.08 6.66 11.84
C SER A 121 1.64 7.06 11.52
N TYR A 122 1.24 6.89 10.26
CA TYR A 122 -0.12 7.09 9.79
C TYR A 122 -0.78 5.72 9.68
N TYR A 123 -1.85 5.53 10.45
CA TYR A 123 -2.57 4.28 10.57
C TYR A 123 -3.88 4.33 9.78
N TYR A 124 -4.11 3.32 8.94
CA TYR A 124 -5.29 3.17 8.11
C TYR A 124 -5.94 1.84 8.46
N ALA A 125 -7.16 1.84 8.99
CA ALA A 125 -7.87 0.63 9.39
C ALA A 125 -9.17 0.41 8.62
N HIS A 126 -9.76 -0.77 8.81
CA HIS A 126 -11.02 -1.20 8.21
C HIS A 126 -10.98 -1.23 6.67
N LEU A 127 -9.79 -1.38 6.08
CA LEU A 127 -9.67 -1.44 4.62
C LEU A 127 -10.40 -2.67 4.07
N ALA A 128 -10.88 -2.59 2.83
CA ALA A 128 -11.39 -3.76 2.11
C ALA A 128 -10.25 -4.51 1.39
N ASN A 129 -9.25 -3.78 0.89
CA ASN A 129 -8.08 -4.32 0.20
C ASN A 129 -6.96 -3.27 0.17
N TYR A 130 -5.74 -3.75 -0.11
CA TYR A 130 -4.59 -2.90 -0.41
C TYR A 130 -4.54 -2.52 -1.89
N ALA A 131 -3.92 -1.39 -2.18
CA ALA A 131 -3.61 -0.98 -3.54
C ALA A 131 -2.75 -2.04 -4.25
N PRO A 132 -2.96 -2.29 -5.56
CA PRO A 132 -2.15 -3.23 -6.32
C PRO A 132 -0.65 -2.91 -6.23
N GLY A 133 0.14 -3.89 -5.77
CA GLY A 133 1.60 -3.76 -5.65
C GLY A 133 2.12 -3.01 -4.42
N LEU A 134 1.22 -2.56 -3.53
CA LEU A 134 1.60 -2.05 -2.21
C LEU A 134 2.30 -3.15 -1.42
N ARG A 135 3.44 -2.85 -0.80
CA ARG A 135 4.23 -3.79 0.00
C ARG A 135 5.04 -3.06 1.06
N GLU A 136 5.39 -3.77 2.12
CA GLU A 136 6.27 -3.26 3.18
C GLU A 136 7.63 -2.81 2.59
N GLY A 137 8.18 -1.73 3.14
CA GLY A 137 9.39 -1.06 2.65
C GLY A 137 9.18 -0.14 1.43
N MET A 138 7.99 -0.13 0.82
CA MET A 138 7.69 0.74 -0.32
C MET A 138 7.55 2.20 0.12
N GLN A 139 8.22 3.12 -0.58
CA GLN A 139 7.96 4.55 -0.42
C GLN A 139 6.61 4.93 -1.04
N VAL A 140 5.86 5.77 -0.34
CA VAL A 140 4.59 6.34 -0.80
C VAL A 140 4.67 7.87 -0.70
N ARG A 141 3.98 8.54 -1.61
CA ARG A 141 3.79 9.99 -1.55
C ARG A 141 2.39 10.34 -1.07
N ALA A 142 2.23 11.53 -0.50
CA ALA A 142 0.92 12.08 -0.18
C ALA A 142 -0.02 11.99 -1.41
N GLY A 143 -1.24 11.50 -1.22
CA GLY A 143 -2.21 11.26 -2.29
C GLY A 143 -2.03 9.95 -3.09
N GLN A 144 -0.95 9.19 -2.87
CA GLN A 144 -0.77 7.88 -3.48
C GLN A 144 -1.74 6.85 -2.91
N LEU A 145 -2.29 5.97 -3.75
CA LEU A 145 -3.26 4.95 -3.34
C LEU A 145 -2.64 3.96 -2.35
N ILE A 146 -3.33 3.73 -1.23
CA ILE A 146 -3.01 2.75 -0.18
C ILE A 146 -3.97 1.56 -0.25
N GLY A 147 -5.24 1.81 -0.55
CA GLY A 147 -6.24 0.75 -0.59
C GLY A 147 -7.62 1.31 -0.86
N THR A 148 -8.65 0.62 -0.36
CA THR A 148 -10.02 1.10 -0.43
C THR A 148 -10.73 0.97 0.92
N VAL A 149 -11.68 1.87 1.15
CA VAL A 149 -12.59 1.82 2.30
C VAL A 149 -13.30 0.47 2.34
N GLY A 150 -13.41 -0.10 3.52
CA GLY A 150 -14.13 -1.34 3.78
C GLY A 150 -14.83 -1.28 5.13
N ASP A 151 -15.11 -2.46 5.66
CA ASP A 151 -15.82 -2.69 6.91
C ASP A 151 -15.20 -3.84 7.72
N THR A 152 -13.91 -4.13 7.48
CA THR A 152 -13.19 -5.23 8.13
C THR A 152 -12.88 -4.95 9.60
N GLY A 153 -12.62 -5.99 10.38
CA GLY A 153 -12.39 -5.86 11.81
C GLY A 153 -13.67 -5.56 12.56
N ASN A 154 -13.61 -4.67 13.55
CA ASN A 154 -14.76 -4.32 14.39
C ASN A 154 -15.62 -3.18 13.83
N ALA A 155 -15.30 -2.65 12.64
CA ALA A 155 -16.21 -1.78 11.91
C ALA A 155 -17.55 -2.49 11.71
N GLY A 156 -17.50 -3.74 11.25
CA GLY A 156 -18.64 -4.63 11.09
C GLY A 156 -19.39 -4.41 9.78
N ALA A 157 -19.99 -5.49 9.26
CA ALA A 157 -20.61 -5.51 7.93
C ALA A 157 -21.54 -4.32 7.69
N GLY A 158 -21.32 -3.60 6.59
CA GLY A 158 -22.13 -2.46 6.17
C GLY A 158 -21.79 -1.12 6.84
N ASN A 159 -20.94 -1.11 7.87
CA ASN A 159 -20.45 0.12 8.48
C ASN A 159 -19.16 0.60 7.80
N THR A 160 -19.28 1.04 6.55
CA THR A 160 -18.10 1.38 5.74
C THR A 160 -17.53 2.76 6.10
N HIS A 161 -16.27 2.78 6.51
CA HIS A 161 -15.52 4.00 6.80
C HIS A 161 -14.01 3.72 6.82
N LEU A 162 -13.20 4.77 6.75
CA LEU A 162 -11.79 4.69 7.11
C LEU A 162 -11.63 5.13 8.56
N HIS A 163 -11.09 4.26 9.42
CA HIS A 163 -10.51 4.72 10.68
C HIS A 163 -9.07 5.18 10.40
N PHE A 164 -8.81 6.48 10.58
CA PHE A 164 -7.50 7.08 10.39
C PHE A 164 -6.89 7.48 11.74
N GLY A 165 -5.70 6.97 12.03
CA GLY A 165 -4.95 7.28 13.24
C GLY A 165 -3.60 7.93 12.94
N ILE A 166 -3.09 8.68 13.92
CA ILE A 166 -1.71 9.16 13.92
C ILE A 166 -1.07 8.72 15.23
N GLU A 167 0.11 8.14 15.14
CA GLU A 167 0.86 7.68 16.30
C GLU A 167 2.23 8.36 16.33
N ARG A 168 2.66 8.77 17.54
CA ARG A 168 4.03 9.23 17.79
C ARG A 168 4.92 8.06 18.15
N LEU A 169 6.10 8.04 17.54
CA LEU A 169 7.15 7.07 17.83
C LEU A 169 8.51 7.73 17.98
N LEU A 170 9.39 7.09 18.72
CA LEU A 170 10.83 7.30 18.60
C LEU A 170 11.34 6.64 17.31
N PRO A 171 12.43 7.13 16.71
CA PRO A 171 12.91 6.60 15.43
C PRO A 171 13.20 5.10 15.41
N ASP A 172 13.59 4.53 16.55
CA ASP A 172 13.96 3.13 16.76
C ASP A 172 12.81 2.24 17.28
N GLU A 173 11.69 2.83 17.68
CA GLU A 173 10.50 2.08 18.11
C GLU A 173 9.88 1.32 16.93
N ALA A 174 9.43 0.10 17.19
CA ALA A 174 8.71 -0.69 16.20
C ALA A 174 7.30 -0.14 15.94
N TRP A 175 6.72 -0.47 14.79
CA TRP A 175 5.41 0.00 14.33
C TRP A 175 4.27 -0.14 15.36
N HIS A 176 4.28 -1.18 16.20
CA HIS A 176 3.23 -1.46 17.19
C HIS A 176 3.43 -0.74 18.53
N GLN A 177 4.51 0.04 18.71
CA GLN A 177 4.81 0.77 19.93
C GLN A 177 4.33 2.23 19.86
N GLY A 178 3.54 2.55 18.83
CA GLY A 178 2.98 3.86 18.61
C GLY A 178 2.12 4.36 19.76
N ARG A 179 2.29 5.64 20.10
CA ARG A 179 1.39 6.33 21.04
C ARG A 179 0.44 7.19 20.24
N ALA A 180 -0.84 6.82 20.24
CA ALA A 180 -1.87 7.53 19.51
C ALA A 180 -1.92 9.02 19.89
N MET A 181 -2.20 9.85 18.90
CA MET A 181 -2.46 11.27 19.07
C MET A 181 -3.65 11.68 18.21
N ASP A 182 -4.33 12.73 18.65
CA ASP A 182 -5.49 13.27 17.95
C ASP A 182 -5.15 13.70 16.50
N PRO A 183 -5.70 13.03 15.48
CA PRO A 183 -5.49 13.41 14.09
C PRO A 183 -6.27 14.65 13.68
N TYR A 184 -7.38 14.96 14.37
CA TYR A 184 -8.35 15.95 13.92
C TYR A 184 -7.73 17.35 13.73
N PRO A 185 -6.87 17.88 14.62
CA PRO A 185 -6.20 19.16 14.40
C PRO A 185 -5.30 19.21 13.17
N LEU A 186 -4.66 18.09 12.79
CA LEU A 186 -3.77 18.02 11.63
C LEU A 186 -4.53 17.84 10.32
N LEU A 187 -5.68 17.15 10.39
CA LEU A 187 -6.63 17.11 9.29
C LEU A 187 -7.29 18.48 9.11
N ALA A 188 -7.90 19.05 10.14
CA ALA A 188 -8.63 20.31 10.07
C ALA A 188 -7.77 21.52 9.66
N ARG A 189 -6.46 21.52 9.93
CA ARG A 189 -5.51 22.55 9.48
C ARG A 189 -5.12 22.45 8.01
N GLY A 190 -5.47 21.36 7.31
CA GLY A 190 -5.31 21.25 5.86
C GLY A 190 -6.29 22.09 5.05
N ARG A 191 -7.07 22.97 5.71
CA ARG A 191 -7.81 24.04 5.07
C ARG A 191 -6.85 24.87 4.23
N PRO A 192 -7.02 24.98 2.90
CA PRO A 192 -6.39 26.08 2.18
C PRO A 192 -6.92 27.37 2.81
N GLU A 193 -6.02 28.22 3.30
CA GLU A 193 -6.37 29.60 3.59
C GLU A 193 -6.87 30.21 2.27
N ARG A 194 -8.10 30.71 2.28
CA ARG A 194 -8.73 31.31 1.09
C ARG A 194 -8.10 32.66 0.76
#